data_AF-A0A9W9WQJ2-F1
#
_entry.id   AF-A0A9W9WQJ2-F1
#
_cell.length_a   1.000
_cell.length_b   1.000
_cell.length_c   1.000
_cell.angle_alpha   90.00
_cell.angle_beta   90.00
_cell.angle_gamma   90.00
#
_symmetry.space_group_name_H-M   'P 1'
#
loop_
_entity.id
_entity.type
_entity.pdbx_description
1 polymer ?
#
loop_
_entity_poly.entity_id
_entity_poly.type
_entity_poly.pdbx_seq_one_letter_code
_entity_poly.pdbx_strand_id
1 'polypeptide(L)'
;MVNSDSNIASLDELLGKVTFQAFVTGLSARVQEGNLEIMASIEFLEKYDYAAGLSSLRESHTHLVYNDSDEQPQHTLFQILGFTYRTDSELAAYRLIQHILNPHNKEATSTVKPFGFVETPIAASDNDLPKYTSSLFMEAQRWGEIPHQEDMMSSFDPPQFEVKISFRGVTCTGVAQRKKVARHLAAREICQRLNIGI
;
A
#
# COMPACT_ATOMS: atom_id res chain seq x y z
N MET A 1 -27.03 -9.18 -33.46
CA MET A 1 -26.29 -9.67 -32.28
C MET A 1 -25.17 -8.68 -32.05
N VAL A 2 -25.26 -7.91 -30.97
CA VAL A 2 -24.23 -6.92 -30.62
C VAL A 2 -23.07 -7.69 -30.00
N ASN A 3 -21.85 -7.53 -30.54
CA ASN A 3 -20.65 -8.20 -30.04
C ASN A 3 -20.40 -7.82 -28.58
N SER A 4 -20.84 -8.66 -27.65
CA SER A 4 -20.63 -8.48 -26.22
C SER A 4 -19.15 -8.59 -25.86
N ASP A 5 -18.39 -9.40 -26.59
CA ASP A 5 -16.97 -9.67 -26.32
C ASP A 5 -16.08 -8.46 -26.60
N SER A 6 -16.40 -7.64 -27.61
CA SER A 6 -15.63 -6.42 -27.90
C SER A 6 -15.83 -5.33 -26.84
N ASN A 7 -16.98 -5.32 -26.16
CA ASN A 7 -17.26 -4.36 -25.09
C ASN A 7 -16.57 -4.74 -23.77
N ILE A 8 -16.33 -6.02 -23.53
CA ILE A 8 -15.62 -6.48 -22.34
C ILE A 8 -14.12 -6.23 -22.50
N ALA A 9 -13.56 -6.53 -23.67
CA ALA A 9 -12.15 -6.27 -23.97
C ALA A 9 -11.79 -4.77 -23.85
N SER A 10 -12.68 -3.87 -24.27
CA SER A 10 -12.48 -2.43 -24.14
C SER A 10 -12.63 -1.93 -22.69
N LEU A 11 -13.48 -2.57 -21.88
CA LEU A 11 -13.60 -2.27 -20.45
C LEU A 11 -12.35 -2.70 -19.69
N ASP A 12 -11.85 -3.91 -19.93
CA ASP A 12 -10.64 -4.42 -19.29
C ASP A 12 -9.42 -3.56 -19.68
N GLU A 13 -9.30 -3.16 -20.93
CA GLU A 13 -8.26 -2.23 -21.36
C GLU A 13 -8.34 -0.89 -20.60
N LEU A 14 -9.53 -0.28 -20.52
CA LEU A 14 -9.71 0.99 -19.82
C LEU A 14 -9.34 0.87 -18.34
N LEU A 15 -9.81 -0.19 -17.69
CA LEU A 15 -9.55 -0.44 -16.28
C LEU A 15 -8.06 -0.65 -16.01
N GLY A 16 -7.39 -1.48 -16.81
CA GLY A 16 -5.96 -1.70 -16.67
C GLY A 16 -5.13 -0.46 -16.93
N LYS A 17 -5.52 0.37 -17.91
CA LYS A 17 -4.88 1.66 -18.17
C LYS A 17 -5.00 2.58 -16.96
N VAL A 18 -6.21 2.78 -16.43
CA VAL A 18 -6.43 3.65 -15.27
C VAL A 18 -5.66 3.15 -14.04
N THR A 19 -5.70 1.85 -13.76
CA THR A 19 -4.98 1.25 -12.64
C THR A 19 -3.46 1.41 -12.78
N PHE A 20 -2.91 1.17 -13.97
CA PHE A 20 -1.48 1.36 -14.23
C PHE A 20 -1.05 2.82 -14.06
N GLN A 21 -1.81 3.76 -14.62
CA GLN A 21 -1.55 5.20 -14.50
C GLN A 21 -1.62 5.69 -13.05
N ALA A 22 -2.63 5.24 -12.29
CA ALA A 22 -2.78 5.58 -10.88
C ALA A 22 -1.58 5.09 -10.06
N PHE A 23 -1.11 3.88 -10.35
CA PHE A 23 0.04 3.30 -9.66
C PHE A 23 1.35 4.05 -9.97
N VAL A 24 1.64 4.29 -11.25
CA VAL A 24 2.84 5.05 -11.68
C VAL A 24 2.83 6.44 -11.07
N THR A 25 1.70 7.16 -11.14
CA THR A 25 1.55 8.48 -10.52
C THR A 25 1.78 8.43 -9.01
N GLY A 26 1.23 7.41 -8.35
CA GLY A 26 1.41 7.18 -6.91
C GLY A 26 2.88 6.92 -6.53
N LEU A 27 3.62 6.17 -7.36
CA LEU A 27 5.06 5.96 -7.18
C LEU A 27 5.85 7.25 -7.37
N SER A 28 5.61 7.99 -8.45
CA SER A 28 6.27 9.27 -8.71
C SER A 28 6.09 10.26 -7.56
N ALA A 29 4.88 10.34 -7.00
CA ALA A 29 4.58 11.21 -5.86
C ALA A 29 5.30 10.82 -4.55
N ARG A 30 5.71 9.56 -4.39
CA ARG A 30 6.45 9.10 -3.20
C ARG A 30 7.95 9.33 -3.29
N VAL A 31 8.51 9.33 -4.50
CA VAL A 31 9.95 9.48 -4.73
C VAL A 31 10.39 10.94 -4.59
N GLN A 32 9.50 11.90 -4.84
CA GLN A 32 9.81 13.32 -4.75
C GLN A 32 9.04 13.98 -3.60
N GLU A 33 9.70 14.18 -2.45
CA GLU A 33 9.20 15.08 -1.41
C GLU A 33 9.17 16.52 -1.97
N GLY A 34 8.01 16.96 -2.49
CA GLY A 34 7.68 18.38 -2.55
C GLY A 34 7.38 19.01 -3.91
N ASN A 35 7.43 18.29 -5.04
CA ASN A 35 6.88 18.80 -6.30
C ASN A 35 6.18 17.68 -7.08
N LEU A 36 4.87 17.79 -7.25
CA LEU A 36 4.06 16.91 -8.08
C LEU A 36 4.39 17.16 -9.56
N GLU A 37 5.42 16.51 -10.08
CA GLU A 37 5.58 16.45 -11.54
C GLU A 37 4.71 15.31 -12.10
N ILE A 38 3.39 15.55 -12.14
CA ILE A 38 2.43 14.74 -12.93
C ILE A 38 2.96 14.55 -14.37
N MET A 39 3.70 15.54 -14.88
CA MET A 39 4.38 15.50 -16.17
C MET A 39 5.41 14.36 -16.27
N ALA A 40 6.14 14.05 -15.20
CA ALA A 40 7.10 12.94 -15.19
C ALA A 40 6.41 11.57 -15.29
N SER A 41 5.22 11.42 -14.69
CA SER A 41 4.41 10.20 -14.82
C SER A 41 3.84 10.04 -16.23
N ILE A 42 3.40 11.13 -16.87
CA ILE A 42 2.93 11.11 -18.27
C ILE A 42 4.07 10.73 -19.22
N GLU A 43 5.23 11.38 -19.09
CA GLU A 43 6.41 11.10 -19.92
C GLU A 43 6.90 9.65 -19.74
N PHE A 44 6.86 9.13 -18.51
CA PHE A 44 7.16 7.74 -18.24
C PHE A 44 6.20 6.80 -18.99
N LEU A 45 4.90 7.04 -18.92
CA LEU A 45 3.88 6.21 -19.57
C LEU A 45 4.03 6.21 -21.10
N GLU A 46 4.45 7.33 -21.70
CA GLU A 46 4.71 7.42 -23.14
C GLU A 46 5.97 6.67 -23.57
N LYS A 47 6.99 6.61 -22.70
CA LYS A 47 8.29 5.98 -23.00
C LYS A 47 8.42 4.56 -22.48
N TYR A 48 7.46 4.07 -21.69
CA TYR A 48 7.52 2.75 -21.10
C TYR A 48 7.57 1.66 -22.17
N ASP A 49 8.49 0.70 -22.00
CA ASP A 49 8.62 -0.45 -22.91
C ASP A 49 7.55 -1.50 -22.59
N TYR A 50 6.36 -1.32 -23.19
CA TYR A 50 5.23 -2.23 -23.02
C TYR A 50 5.52 -3.64 -23.54
N ALA A 51 6.39 -3.80 -24.54
CA ALA A 51 6.75 -5.11 -25.07
C ALA A 51 7.60 -5.89 -24.07
N ALA A 52 8.58 -5.23 -23.44
CA ALA A 52 9.36 -5.81 -22.35
C ALA A 52 8.46 -6.13 -21.13
N GLY A 53 7.55 -5.23 -20.75
CA GLY A 53 6.60 -5.46 -19.66
C GLY A 53 5.70 -6.68 -19.90
N LEU A 54 5.16 -6.81 -21.12
CA LEU A 54 4.34 -7.96 -21.51
C LEU A 54 5.15 -9.27 -21.52
N SER A 55 6.40 -9.22 -21.99
CA SER A 55 7.30 -10.38 -21.98
C SER A 55 7.57 -10.86 -20.55
N SER A 56 7.83 -9.93 -19.62
CA SER A 56 8.00 -10.21 -18.19
C SER A 56 6.75 -10.88 -17.57
N LEU A 57 5.53 -10.44 -17.94
CA LEU A 57 4.29 -11.08 -17.49
C LEU A 57 4.16 -12.51 -18.01
N ARG A 58 4.46 -12.75 -19.29
CA ARG A 58 4.40 -14.09 -19.91
C ARG A 58 5.37 -15.06 -19.23
N GLU A 59 6.55 -14.60 -18.86
CA GLU A 59 7.55 -15.41 -18.15
C GLU A 59 7.14 -15.76 -16.72
N SER A 60 6.40 -14.88 -16.04
CA SER A 60 6.04 -15.03 -14.63
C SER A 60 4.66 -15.65 -14.40
N HIS A 61 3.73 -15.55 -15.35
CA HIS A 61 2.33 -15.93 -15.18
C HIS A 61 1.86 -16.83 -16.33
N THR A 62 2.19 -18.13 -16.22
CA THR A 62 1.94 -19.18 -17.22
C THR A 62 0.47 -19.51 -17.49
N HIS A 63 -0.48 -18.92 -16.74
CA HIS A 63 -1.91 -19.23 -16.85
C HIS A 63 -2.73 -18.18 -17.62
N LEU A 64 -2.13 -17.06 -18.00
CA LEU A 64 -2.81 -15.99 -18.73
C LEU A 64 -2.83 -16.33 -20.22
N VAL A 65 -3.87 -17.03 -20.67
CA VAL A 65 -4.10 -17.35 -22.08
C VAL A 65 -4.75 -16.16 -22.77
N TYR A 66 -3.97 -15.39 -23.52
CA TYR A 66 -4.47 -14.28 -24.35
C TYR A 66 -4.10 -14.49 -25.81
N ASN A 67 -4.91 -13.95 -26.72
CA ASN A 67 -4.63 -14.00 -28.15
C ASN A 67 -3.32 -13.24 -28.42
N ASP A 68 -2.32 -13.99 -28.90
CA ASP A 68 -0.94 -13.58 -29.21
C ASP A 68 -0.81 -12.59 -30.38
N SER A 69 -1.82 -11.75 -30.60
CA SER A 69 -1.71 -10.68 -31.57
C SER A 69 -0.82 -9.57 -30.99
N ASP A 70 0.49 -9.82 -31.01
CA ASP A 70 1.59 -8.94 -30.57
C ASP A 70 1.62 -7.58 -31.30
N GLU A 71 0.65 -7.29 -32.17
CA GLU A 71 0.51 -6.03 -32.90
C GLU A 71 0.39 -4.81 -31.97
N GLN A 72 -0.13 -4.99 -30.75
CA GLN A 72 -0.31 -3.91 -29.78
C GLN A 72 -0.01 -4.35 -28.34
N PRO A 73 1.27 -4.37 -27.91
CA PRO A 73 1.67 -4.85 -26.59
C PRO A 73 1.08 -3.99 -25.45
N GLN A 74 0.90 -2.69 -25.68
CA GLN A 74 0.27 -1.78 -24.71
C GLN A 74 -1.19 -2.17 -24.41
N HIS A 75 -1.98 -2.41 -25.45
CA HIS A 75 -3.39 -2.79 -25.31
C HIS A 75 -3.52 -4.13 -24.59
N THR A 76 -2.71 -5.10 -24.99
CA THR A 76 -2.69 -6.44 -24.39
C THR A 76 -2.31 -6.38 -22.91
N LEU A 77 -1.28 -5.60 -22.56
CA LEU A 77 -0.86 -5.40 -21.18
C LEU A 77 -1.96 -4.77 -20.33
N PHE A 78 -2.65 -3.74 -20.84
CA PHE A 78 -3.77 -3.15 -20.10
C PHE A 78 -4.96 -4.08 -19.97
N GLN A 79 -5.31 -4.85 -20.99
CA GLN A 79 -6.36 -5.86 -20.88
C GLN A 79 -6.04 -6.89 -19.79
N ILE A 80 -4.80 -7.39 -19.72
CA ILE A 80 -4.36 -8.31 -18.67
C ILE A 80 -4.53 -7.68 -17.28
N LEU A 81 -4.07 -6.44 -17.10
CA LEU A 81 -4.16 -5.75 -15.82
C LEU A 81 -5.62 -5.50 -15.40
N GLY A 82 -6.47 -5.06 -16.33
CA GLY A 82 -7.87 -4.80 -16.04
C GLY A 82 -8.68 -6.08 -15.79
N PHE A 83 -8.44 -7.13 -16.58
CA PHE A 83 -9.01 -8.44 -16.31
C PHE A 83 -8.63 -8.91 -14.91
N THR A 84 -7.34 -8.89 -14.57
CA THR A 84 -6.84 -9.31 -13.24
C THR A 84 -7.45 -8.47 -12.11
N TYR A 85 -7.58 -7.15 -12.31
CA TYR A 85 -8.21 -6.26 -11.34
C TYR A 85 -9.68 -6.65 -11.10
N ARG A 86 -10.39 -7.00 -12.18
CA ARG A 86 -11.83 -7.31 -12.17
C ARG A 86 -12.13 -8.73 -11.67
N THR A 87 -11.34 -9.73 -12.06
CA THR A 87 -11.63 -11.14 -11.78
C THR A 87 -10.98 -11.67 -10.51
N ASP A 88 -9.76 -11.21 -10.21
CA ASP A 88 -8.96 -11.78 -9.13
C ASP A 88 -9.03 -10.88 -7.91
N SER A 89 -8.33 -9.74 -7.96
CA SER A 89 -8.40 -8.68 -6.97
C SER A 89 -7.57 -7.48 -7.42
N GLU A 90 -7.91 -6.32 -6.85
CA GLU A 90 -7.10 -5.11 -6.97
C GLU A 90 -5.62 -5.36 -6.57
N LEU A 91 -5.39 -6.14 -5.51
CA LEU A 91 -4.03 -6.50 -5.08
C LEU A 91 -3.28 -7.30 -6.13
N ALA A 92 -3.93 -8.28 -6.77
CA ALA A 92 -3.31 -9.10 -7.79
C ALA A 92 -2.82 -8.23 -8.95
N ALA A 93 -3.67 -7.32 -9.43
CA ALA A 93 -3.29 -6.34 -10.46
C ALA A 93 -2.10 -5.48 -10.00
N TYR A 94 -2.08 -5.00 -8.76
CA TYR A 94 -0.94 -4.23 -8.23
C TYR A 94 0.37 -5.02 -8.23
N ARG A 95 0.35 -6.29 -7.85
CA ARG A 95 1.55 -7.13 -7.87
C ARG A 95 2.07 -7.33 -9.30
N LEU A 96 1.17 -7.50 -10.27
CA LEU A 96 1.56 -7.54 -11.69
C LEU A 96 2.23 -6.23 -12.10
N ILE A 97 1.66 -5.09 -11.71
CA ILE A 97 2.23 -3.77 -12.01
C ILE A 97 3.62 -3.60 -11.37
N GLN A 98 3.78 -4.02 -10.11
CA GLN A 98 5.10 -3.99 -9.45
C GLN A 98 6.11 -4.87 -10.17
N HIS A 99 5.70 -6.05 -10.62
CA HIS A 99 6.56 -6.99 -11.33
C HIS A 99 7.03 -6.43 -12.68
N ILE A 100 6.14 -5.83 -13.48
CA ILE A 100 6.51 -5.27 -14.80
C ILE A 100 7.31 -3.97 -14.70
N LEU A 101 7.17 -3.22 -13.60
CA LEU A 101 7.97 -2.02 -13.36
C LEU A 101 9.34 -2.36 -12.75
N ASN A 102 9.50 -3.54 -12.13
CA ASN A 102 10.76 -4.00 -11.56
C ASN A 102 10.92 -5.53 -11.70
N PRO A 103 11.29 -6.04 -12.90
CA PRO A 103 11.33 -7.46 -13.20
C PRO A 103 12.40 -8.25 -12.41
N HIS A 104 13.35 -7.55 -11.78
CA HIS A 104 14.37 -8.18 -10.94
C HIS A 104 13.90 -8.46 -9.51
N ASN A 105 12.72 -7.97 -9.11
CA ASN A 105 12.16 -8.21 -7.79
C ASN A 105 11.41 -9.55 -7.74
N LYS A 106 12.16 -10.67 -7.80
CA LYS A 106 11.62 -12.04 -7.85
C LYS A 106 10.99 -12.53 -6.53
N GLU A 107 10.96 -11.70 -5.48
CA GLU A 107 10.46 -12.06 -4.15
C GLU A 107 8.94 -11.83 -3.95
N ALA A 108 8.22 -11.28 -4.94
CA ALA A 108 6.81 -10.88 -4.78
C ALA A 108 5.77 -12.04 -4.80
N THR A 109 6.19 -13.31 -4.70
CA THR A 109 5.27 -14.47 -4.65
C THR A 109 4.99 -15.02 -3.25
N SER A 110 5.47 -14.39 -2.17
CA SER A 110 5.00 -14.74 -0.83
C SER A 110 4.81 -13.51 0.05
N THR A 111 3.56 -13.28 0.43
CA THR A 111 3.11 -12.37 1.51
C THR A 111 3.11 -10.85 1.25
N VAL A 112 2.62 -10.38 0.11
CA VAL A 112 2.05 -9.01 0.07
C VAL A 112 0.62 -9.09 0.61
N LYS A 113 0.35 -8.64 1.83
CA LYS A 113 -1.05 -8.58 2.32
C LYS A 113 -1.89 -7.68 1.40
N PRO A 114 -3.13 -8.08 1.05
CA PRO A 114 -4.04 -7.22 0.29
C PRO A 114 -4.16 -5.85 0.95
N PHE A 115 -4.13 -4.80 0.13
CA PHE A 115 -4.80 -3.57 0.48
C PHE A 115 -6.25 -3.95 0.84
N GLY A 116 -6.64 -3.79 2.11
CA GLY A 116 -8.04 -3.82 2.52
C GLY A 116 -8.51 -4.90 3.52
N PHE A 117 -7.73 -5.92 3.87
CA PHE A 117 -8.13 -6.83 4.97
C PHE A 117 -6.94 -7.14 5.88
N VAL A 118 -6.84 -6.37 6.97
CA VAL A 118 -6.08 -6.78 8.15
C VAL A 118 -7.05 -7.59 8.99
N GLU A 119 -6.96 -8.92 8.93
CA GLU A 119 -7.36 -9.73 10.09
C GLU A 119 -6.31 -9.46 11.17
N THR A 120 -6.55 -8.39 11.91
CA THR A 120 -5.93 -8.16 13.21
C THR A 120 -6.60 -9.15 14.17
N PRO A 121 -5.85 -9.76 15.10
CA PRO A 121 -6.47 -10.46 16.22
C PRO A 121 -7.43 -9.49 16.90
N ILE A 122 -8.67 -9.93 17.08
CA ILE A 122 -9.77 -9.21 17.73
C ILE A 122 -9.27 -8.50 18.99
N ALA A 123 -9.49 -7.17 19.08
CA ALA A 123 -10.08 -6.48 20.25
C ALA A 123 -9.67 -5.00 20.34
N ALA A 124 -10.61 -4.15 19.94
CA ALA A 124 -10.91 -2.76 20.35
C ALA A 124 -11.20 -1.94 19.10
N SER A 125 -12.42 -1.44 18.97
CA SER A 125 -12.83 -0.52 17.91
C SER A 125 -11.83 0.63 17.78
N ASP A 126 -11.27 0.83 16.58
CA ASP A 126 -10.29 1.88 16.25
C ASP A 126 -10.72 3.30 16.67
N ASN A 127 -12.01 3.52 16.97
CA ASN A 127 -12.54 4.78 17.47
C ASN A 127 -12.04 5.21 18.87
N ASP A 128 -11.52 4.30 19.70
CA ASP A 128 -11.13 4.62 21.07
C ASP A 128 -9.62 4.88 21.26
N LEU A 129 -8.81 4.62 20.23
CA LEU A 129 -7.36 4.81 20.27
C LEU A 129 -6.91 6.24 20.67
N PRO A 130 -7.56 7.33 20.22
CA PRO A 130 -7.17 8.67 20.62
C PRO A 130 -7.32 8.94 22.12
N LYS A 131 -8.24 8.25 22.82
CA LYS A 131 -8.49 8.46 24.25
C LYS A 131 -7.26 8.16 25.09
N TYR A 132 -6.50 7.12 24.73
CA TYR A 132 -5.29 6.72 25.44
C TYR A 132 -4.21 7.80 25.43
N THR A 133 -4.00 8.48 24.29
CA THR A 133 -3.04 9.61 24.23
C THR A 133 -3.50 10.79 25.08
N SER A 134 -4.80 11.06 25.14
CA SER A 134 -5.36 12.10 26.00
C SER A 134 -5.21 11.74 27.48
N SER A 135 -5.55 10.51 27.87
CA SER A 135 -5.38 10.02 29.25
C SER A 135 -3.93 10.02 29.70
N LEU A 136 -3.00 9.57 28.85
CA LEU A 136 -1.57 9.62 29.14
C LEU A 136 -1.08 11.06 29.34
N PHE A 137 -1.57 12.00 28.53
CA PHE A 137 -1.22 13.42 28.66
C PHE A 137 -1.78 14.04 29.95
N MET A 138 -3.02 13.75 30.31
CA MET A 138 -3.60 14.22 31.58
C MET A 138 -2.83 13.66 32.78
N GLU A 139 -2.46 12.38 32.72
CA GLU A 139 -1.69 11.74 33.79
C GLU A 139 -0.28 12.37 33.86
N ALA A 140 0.41 12.56 32.73
CA ALA A 140 1.67 13.29 32.66
C ALA A 140 1.62 14.66 33.34
N GLN A 141 0.59 15.45 33.05
CA GLN A 141 0.38 16.75 33.70
C GLN A 141 0.18 16.61 35.22
N ARG A 142 -0.57 15.59 35.65
CA ARG A 142 -0.81 15.31 37.08
C ARG A 142 0.47 15.02 37.85
N TRP A 143 1.42 14.34 37.22
CA TRP A 143 2.72 13.99 37.81
C TRP A 143 3.81 15.03 37.56
N GLY A 144 3.54 16.06 36.74
CA GLY A 144 4.55 17.07 36.38
C GLY A 144 5.70 16.51 35.53
N GLU A 145 5.46 15.40 34.83
CA GLU A 145 6.43 14.72 33.97
C GLU A 145 6.00 14.81 32.51
N ILE A 146 6.95 14.89 31.58
CA ILE A 146 6.67 14.88 30.13
C ILE A 146 7.06 13.51 29.57
N PRO A 147 6.15 12.76 28.92
CA PRO A 147 6.48 11.51 28.27
C PRO A 147 7.54 11.73 27.19
N HIS A 148 8.60 10.92 27.21
CA HIS A 148 9.62 10.95 26.16
C HIS A 148 9.11 10.15 24.97
N GLN A 149 9.20 10.70 23.76
CA GLN A 149 8.71 10.08 22.54
C GLN A 149 9.82 10.06 21.47
N GLU A 150 10.03 8.89 20.87
CA GLU A 150 10.93 8.67 19.76
C GLU A 150 10.15 8.09 18.57
N ASP A 151 10.23 8.77 17.43
CA ASP A 151 9.57 8.36 16.19
C ASP A 151 10.64 7.80 15.24
N MET A 152 10.47 6.54 14.83
CA MET A 152 11.34 5.86 13.89
C MET A 152 10.52 5.34 12.70
N MET A 153 11.15 5.25 11.55
CA MET A 153 10.57 4.58 10.39
C MET A 153 11.23 3.22 10.25
N SER A 154 10.45 2.16 10.45
CA SER A 154 10.94 0.78 10.52
C SER A 154 10.96 0.08 9.16
N SER A 155 10.10 0.50 8.22
CA SER A 155 10.08 0.00 6.84
C SER A 155 9.64 1.08 5.86
N PHE A 156 10.16 1.02 4.63
CA PHE A 156 9.81 1.91 3.51
C PHE A 156 8.71 1.33 2.60
N ASP A 157 8.56 0.00 2.52
CA ASP A 157 7.55 -0.64 1.68
C ASP A 157 7.00 -1.95 2.29
N PRO A 158 5.74 -1.98 2.79
CA PRO A 158 4.89 -0.81 3.02
C PRO A 158 5.48 0.08 4.13
N PRO A 159 5.21 1.40 4.13
CA PRO A 159 5.72 2.31 5.14
C PRO A 159 5.24 1.88 6.52
N GLN A 160 6.18 1.62 7.42
CA GLN A 160 5.90 1.33 8.83
C GLN A 160 6.61 2.34 9.71
N PHE A 161 5.84 2.85 10.66
CA PHE A 161 6.32 3.77 11.66
C PHE A 161 6.30 3.06 13.01
N GLU A 162 7.43 3.14 13.69
CA GLU A 162 7.61 2.69 15.05
C GLU A 162 7.67 3.93 15.94
N VAL A 163 6.78 4.00 16.93
CA VAL A 163 6.78 5.08 17.91
C VAL A 163 7.02 4.46 19.27
N LYS A 164 8.08 4.88 19.92
CA LYS A 164 8.46 4.45 21.27
C LYS A 164 8.14 5.57 22.24
N ILE A 165 7.33 5.28 23.26
CA ILE A 165 7.00 6.23 24.32
C ILE A 165 7.57 5.68 25.63
N SER A 166 8.18 6.55 26.43
CA SER A 166 8.65 6.24 27.78
C SER A 166 8.02 7.21 28.79
N PHE A 167 7.40 6.65 29.84
CA PHE A 167 6.75 7.41 30.90
C PHE A 167 6.82 6.63 32.21
N ARG A 168 7.25 7.28 33.30
CA ARG A 168 7.35 6.71 34.66
C ARG A 168 8.10 5.35 34.71
N GLY A 169 9.22 5.26 33.99
CA GLY A 169 10.04 4.04 33.94
C GLY A 169 9.45 2.90 33.09
N VAL A 170 8.30 3.11 32.44
CA VAL A 170 7.71 2.16 31.50
C VAL A 170 7.93 2.66 30.09
N THR A 171 8.42 1.78 29.22
CA THR A 171 8.62 2.05 27.81
C THR A 171 7.81 1.06 26.98
N CYS A 172 7.03 1.58 26.04
CA CYS A 172 6.26 0.77 25.10
C CYS A 172 6.44 1.28 23.67
N THR A 173 6.25 0.35 22.74
CA THR A 173 6.42 0.61 21.31
C THR A 173 5.12 0.31 20.60
N GLY A 174 4.69 1.22 19.73
CA GLY A 174 3.58 1.01 18.81
C GLY A 174 4.09 1.03 17.39
N VAL A 175 3.63 0.07 16.57
CA VAL A 175 4.01 -0.03 15.15
C VAL A 175 2.75 0.06 14.30
N ALA A 176 2.74 0.96 13.32
CA ALA A 176 1.62 1.12 12.40
C ALA A 176 2.04 1.75 11.08
N GLN A 177 1.17 1.68 10.06
CA GLN A 177 1.38 2.34 8.77
C GLN A 177 1.27 3.87 8.82
N ARG A 178 0.78 4.43 9.92
CA ARG A 178 0.68 5.87 10.15
C ARG A 178 1.29 6.21 11.50
N LYS A 179 2.20 7.19 11.55
CA LYS A 179 2.83 7.68 12.79
C LYS A 179 1.82 7.95 13.92
N LYS A 180 0.68 8.55 13.57
CA LYS A 180 -0.39 8.86 14.53
C LYS A 180 -0.98 7.60 15.19
N VAL A 181 -1.21 6.54 14.42
CA VAL A 181 -1.76 5.28 14.92
C VAL A 181 -0.72 4.55 15.78
N ALA A 182 0.54 4.53 15.33
CA ALA A 182 1.67 3.97 16.09
C ALA A 182 1.78 4.63 17.47
N ARG A 183 1.64 5.96 17.54
CA ARG A 183 1.62 6.70 18.81
C ARG A 183 0.44 6.30 19.71
N HIS A 184 -0.76 6.15 19.18
CA HIS A 184 -1.91 5.72 19.97
C HIS A 184 -1.75 4.30 20.53
N LEU A 185 -1.16 3.38 19.74
CA LEU A 185 -0.85 2.03 20.19
C LEU A 185 0.19 2.02 21.31
N ALA A 186 1.26 2.79 21.17
CA ALA A 186 2.28 2.93 22.21
C ALA A 186 1.68 3.51 23.51
N ALA A 187 0.85 4.55 23.39
CA ALA A 187 0.18 5.18 24.54
C ALA A 187 -0.81 4.22 25.22
N ARG A 188 -1.56 3.42 24.45
CA ARG A 188 -2.46 2.39 24.98
C ARG A 188 -1.72 1.42 25.89
N GLU A 189 -0.60 0.91 25.42
CA GLU A 189 0.14 -0.09 26.18
C GLU A 189 0.76 0.50 27.45
N ILE A 190 1.21 1.75 27.42
CA ILE A 190 1.62 2.48 28.63
C ILE A 190 0.46 2.62 29.61
N CYS A 191 -0.70 3.09 29.15
CA CYS A 191 -1.88 3.24 30.00
C CYS A 191 -2.28 1.91 30.65
N GLN A 192 -2.22 0.81 29.90
CA GLN A 192 -2.51 -0.54 30.41
C GLN A 192 -1.48 -0.98 31.46
N ARG A 193 -0.18 -0.78 31.21
CA ARG A 193 0.88 -1.18 32.16
C ARG A 193 0.92 -0.34 33.42
N LEU A 194 0.56 0.93 33.32
CA LEU A 194 0.49 1.87 34.45
C LEU A 194 -0.90 1.91 35.11
N ASN A 195 -1.85 1.11 34.62
CA ASN A 195 -3.23 1.07 35.08
C ASN A 195 -3.92 2.45 35.10
N ILE A 196 -3.67 3.26 34.07
CA ILE A 196 -4.28 4.58 33.86
C ILE A 196 -5.68 4.35 33.27
N GLY A 197 -6.71 4.72 34.03
CA GLY A 197 -8.11 4.60 33.61
C GLY A 197 -8.45 5.49 32.40
N ILE A 198 -9.40 5.03 31.58
CA ILE A 198 -9.87 5.71 30.34
C ILE A 198 -11.38 5.82 30.40
#